data_AF-A0A7R9DR25-F1
#
_entry.id   AF-A0A7R9DR25-F1
#
_cell.length_a   1.000
_cell.length_b   1.000
_cell.length_c   1.000
_cell.angle_alpha   90.00
_cell.angle_beta   90.00
_cell.angle_gamma   90.00
#
_symmetry.space_group_name_H-M   'P 1'
#
loop_
_entity.id
_entity.type
_entity.pdbx_description
1 polymer ?
#
loop_
_entity_poly.entity_id
_entity_poly.type
_entity_poly.pdbx_seq_one_letter_code
_entity_poly.pdbx_strand_id
1 'polypeptide(L)'
;MGRDAREDKCHSLSHTVQGLTLGESYVFRIRAENIHGASREGQESEPFIFSEQEESFTPTFPPRVVTLEPEEHFKGQYDILEELGKGRYGVVHKVRERRTGQRFAAKFVRCIKSKDREKVQEEVDIMNLLRHPKLLQLAAAFDGPREIVMIMEYISGGELFERVVADDFTLTEKDCILFMSQICEGVEYMHENYVVHLDLKPENIMCYTRTSHQIKLIDFGLAQKLDPSTPVRVLFGTPEFIPPEIINYEPIGVESDMWSVGVVCYVLLSGLSPFMGDNDAETFANITRADYDFDDEAFDAISQEAKDFIRALLIKGKEERLTASECLQHAWLAQHHDNMSCVKLSTDKLKKFIIRRKWQ
;
A
#
# COMPACT_ATOMS: atom_id res chain seq x y z
N MET A 1 27.38 -23.59 27.82
CA MET A 1 25.94 -23.70 28.14
C MET A 1 25.23 -24.10 26.86
N GLY A 2 24.39 -25.12 26.91
CA GLY A 2 23.88 -25.82 25.73
C GLY A 2 23.08 -24.88 24.82
N ARG A 3 23.30 -24.99 23.51
CA ARG A 3 22.39 -24.41 22.52
C ARG A 3 21.17 -25.32 22.49
N ASP A 4 20.06 -24.89 23.08
CA ASP A 4 18.79 -25.61 22.93
C ASP A 4 18.32 -25.44 21.48
N ALA A 5 18.59 -26.46 20.67
CA ALA A 5 18.04 -26.53 19.32
C ALA A 5 16.56 -26.93 19.44
N ARG A 6 15.65 -25.98 19.16
CA ARG A 6 14.23 -26.28 18.99
C ARG A 6 14.00 -26.78 17.56
N GLU A 7 13.39 -27.96 17.43
CA GLU A 7 13.02 -28.54 16.14
C GLU A 7 11.51 -28.46 15.96
N ASP A 8 11.06 -27.65 15.00
CA ASP A 8 9.66 -27.58 14.58
C ASP A 8 9.49 -28.28 13.23
N LYS A 9 8.43 -29.09 13.08
CA LYS A 9 8.08 -29.72 11.80
C LYS A 9 7.03 -28.87 11.09
N CYS A 10 7.24 -28.59 9.81
CA CYS A 10 6.28 -27.88 8.97
C CYS A 10 6.10 -28.60 7.63
N HIS A 11 4.87 -28.61 7.12
CA HIS A 11 4.52 -29.14 5.80
C HIS A 11 4.50 -28.05 4.70
N SER A 12 4.84 -26.80 5.06
CA SER A 12 4.99 -25.66 4.15
C SER A 12 6.47 -25.33 3.93
N LEU A 13 6.77 -24.58 2.87
CA LEU A 13 8.10 -24.00 2.62
C LEU A 13 8.37 -22.76 3.49
N SER A 14 7.43 -22.39 4.35
CA SER A 14 7.48 -21.29 5.31
C SER A 14 7.08 -21.79 6.71
N HIS A 15 7.67 -21.23 7.77
CA HIS A 15 7.31 -21.55 9.17
C HIS A 15 7.50 -20.32 10.05
N THR A 16 6.52 -20.06 10.92
CA THR A 16 6.59 -18.97 11.91
C THR A 16 7.10 -19.52 13.22
N VAL A 17 8.30 -19.12 13.62
CA VAL A 17 8.91 -19.54 14.90
C VAL A 17 8.35 -18.70 16.03
N GLN A 18 7.72 -19.36 17.01
CA GLN A 18 7.15 -18.72 18.20
C GLN A 18 8.07 -18.86 19.43
N GLY A 19 7.82 -18.04 20.45
CA GLY A 19 8.52 -18.13 21.74
C GLY A 19 9.99 -17.74 21.66
N LEU A 20 10.31 -16.77 20.79
CA LEU A 20 11.60 -16.08 20.78
C LEU A 20 11.62 -15.05 21.93
N THR A 21 12.67 -15.08 22.73
CA THR A 21 12.98 -14.08 23.75
C THR A 21 13.53 -12.81 23.10
N LEU A 22 13.04 -11.67 23.57
CA LEU A 22 13.49 -10.35 23.19
C LEU A 22 14.99 -10.13 23.49
N GLY A 23 15.71 -9.49 22.57
CA GLY A 23 17.13 -9.17 22.67
C GLY A 23 18.07 -10.35 22.41
N GLU A 24 17.55 -11.56 22.22
CA GLU A 24 18.37 -12.74 21.95
C GLU A 24 18.65 -12.89 20.44
N SER A 25 19.82 -13.47 20.14
CA SER A 25 20.24 -13.76 18.77
C SER A 25 19.92 -15.21 18.42
N TYR A 26 19.25 -15.38 17.29
CA TYR A 26 18.80 -16.65 16.73
C TYR A 26 19.46 -16.91 15.38
N VAL A 27 19.72 -18.18 15.12
CA VAL A 27 20.18 -18.67 13.82
C VAL A 27 19.26 -19.80 13.43
N PHE A 28 18.75 -19.76 12.20
CA PHE A 28 17.80 -20.74 11.69
C PHE A 28 18.48 -21.63 10.65
N ARG A 29 18.09 -22.90 10.62
CA ARG A 29 18.51 -23.87 9.60
C ARG A 29 17.34 -24.78 9.28
N ILE A 30 17.25 -25.22 8.03
CA ILE A 30 16.12 -26.02 7.52
C ILE A 30 16.65 -27.37 7.05
N ARG A 31 15.91 -28.45 7.28
CA ARG A 31 16.14 -29.74 6.64
C ARG A 31 14.83 -30.28 6.10
N ALA A 32 14.87 -30.97 4.96
CA ALA A 32 13.71 -31.64 4.38
C ALA A 32 13.58 -33.05 4.95
N GLU A 33 12.36 -33.55 5.15
CA GLU A 33 12.11 -34.92 5.60
C GLU A 33 11.14 -35.61 4.65
N ASN A 34 11.46 -36.83 4.21
CA ASN A 34 10.57 -37.68 3.42
C ASN A 34 10.48 -39.08 4.04
N ILE A 35 9.79 -40.01 3.37
CA ILE A 35 9.60 -41.39 3.84
C ILE A 35 10.90 -42.19 4.03
N HIS A 36 12.02 -41.71 3.49
CA HIS A 36 13.34 -42.32 3.61
C HIS A 36 14.23 -41.63 4.67
N GLY A 37 13.72 -40.58 5.34
CA GLY A 37 14.39 -39.87 6.42
C GLY A 37 14.63 -38.39 6.14
N ALA A 38 15.38 -37.75 7.03
CA ALA A 38 15.73 -36.33 6.93
C ALA A 38 16.97 -36.11 6.03
N SER A 39 16.96 -35.03 5.27
CA SER A 39 18.11 -34.51 4.54
C SER A 39 19.18 -33.99 5.51
N ARG A 40 20.35 -33.66 4.95
CA ARG A 40 21.31 -32.82 5.67
C ARG A 40 20.67 -31.46 5.99
N GLU A 41 21.12 -30.87 7.09
CA GLU A 41 20.75 -29.51 7.46
C GLU A 41 21.27 -28.53 6.39
N GLY A 42 20.41 -27.58 6.05
CA GLY A 42 20.75 -26.47 5.17
C GLY A 42 21.72 -25.50 5.84
N GLN A 43 22.12 -24.49 5.07
CA GLN A 43 22.98 -23.42 5.57
C GLN A 43 22.29 -22.68 6.72
N GLU A 44 23.07 -22.35 7.76
CA GLU A 44 22.64 -21.45 8.83
C GLU A 44 22.30 -20.06 8.24
N SER A 45 21.20 -19.47 8.69
CA SER A 45 20.86 -18.09 8.38
C SER A 45 21.89 -17.13 8.97
N GLU A 46 21.90 -15.89 8.50
CA GLU A 46 22.56 -14.83 9.25
C GLU A 46 21.93 -14.71 10.65
N PRO A 47 22.72 -14.37 11.69
CA PRO A 47 22.21 -14.18 13.04
C PRO A 47 21.15 -13.07 13.07
N PHE A 48 19.95 -13.41 13.52
CA PHE A 48 18.82 -12.52 13.67
C PHE A 48 18.64 -12.17 15.15
N ILE A 49 18.64 -10.90 15.52
CA ILE A 49 18.34 -10.47 16.89
C ILE A 49 16.84 -10.18 16.96
N PHE A 50 16.10 -10.92 17.77
CA PHE A 50 14.68 -10.66 17.96
C PHE A 50 14.53 -9.42 18.84
N SER A 51 14.21 -8.27 18.26
CA SER A 51 14.01 -7.02 19.00
C SER A 51 12.58 -6.52 18.84
N GLU A 52 12.12 -5.76 19.84
CA GLU A 52 10.82 -5.05 19.87
C GLU A 52 10.88 -3.79 19.02
N GLN A 53 12.00 -3.55 18.33
CA GLN A 53 12.07 -2.50 17.36
C GLN A 53 11.11 -2.92 16.24
N GLU A 54 9.89 -2.35 16.26
CA GLU A 54 9.25 -1.91 15.03
C GLU A 54 10.39 -1.47 14.12
N GLU A 55 10.52 -2.09 12.93
CA GLU A 55 11.52 -1.67 11.95
C GLU A 55 11.42 -0.15 11.88
N SER A 56 12.33 0.57 12.54
CA SER A 56 12.11 1.98 12.78
C SER A 56 12.15 2.60 11.41
N PHE A 57 11.07 3.27 11.00
CA PHE A 57 11.01 3.84 9.67
C PHE A 57 12.02 5.01 9.60
N THR A 58 13.27 4.71 9.26
CA THR A 58 14.31 5.71 9.09
C THR A 58 14.09 6.36 7.73
N PRO A 59 13.77 7.67 7.67
CA PRO A 59 13.59 8.34 6.41
C PRO A 59 14.84 8.16 5.54
N THR A 60 14.63 7.75 4.29
CA THR A 60 15.73 7.45 3.37
C THR A 60 16.60 8.70 3.10
N PHE A 61 16.06 9.90 3.31
CA PHE A 61 16.75 11.19 3.22
C PHE A 61 16.11 12.21 4.17
N PRO A 62 16.83 13.29 4.58
CA PRO A 62 16.26 14.32 5.44
C PRO A 62 15.10 15.05 4.74
N PRO A 63 14.04 15.44 5.47
CA PRO A 63 12.91 16.17 4.90
C PRO A 63 13.35 17.47 4.20
N ARG A 64 12.72 17.78 3.06
CA ARG A 64 13.01 18.98 2.26
C ARG A 64 11.69 19.64 1.87
N VAL A 65 11.72 20.97 1.71
CA VAL A 65 10.66 21.68 0.97
C VAL A 65 11.15 21.78 -0.46
N VAL A 66 10.39 21.21 -1.37
CA VAL A 66 10.75 21.06 -2.78
C VAL A 66 10.12 22.19 -3.58
N THR A 67 10.94 22.90 -4.34
CA THR A 67 10.50 23.87 -5.35
C THR A 67 10.93 23.39 -6.73
N LEU A 68 10.22 23.80 -7.78
CA LEU A 68 10.62 23.49 -9.15
C LEU A 68 11.93 24.21 -9.50
N GLU A 69 13.00 23.42 -9.71
CA GLU A 69 14.30 23.90 -10.18
C GLU A 69 14.44 23.76 -11.70
N PRO A 70 15.34 24.49 -12.39
CA PRO A 70 15.54 24.30 -13.83
C PRO A 70 16.04 22.89 -14.20
N GLU A 71 15.52 22.30 -15.29
CA GLU A 71 15.89 20.95 -15.78
C GLU A 71 17.41 20.75 -15.99
N GLU A 72 18.18 21.82 -16.27
CA GLU A 72 19.62 21.73 -16.43
C GLU A 72 20.32 21.18 -15.17
N HIS A 73 19.75 21.46 -13.99
CA HIS A 73 20.27 20.95 -12.72
C HIS A 73 20.11 19.44 -12.61
N PHE A 74 19.03 18.86 -13.14
CA PHE A 74 18.80 17.41 -13.11
C PHE A 74 19.96 16.64 -13.75
N LYS A 75 20.38 17.04 -14.96
CA LYS A 75 21.49 16.40 -15.71
C LYS A 75 22.84 16.54 -15.01
N GLY A 76 23.02 17.61 -14.24
CA GLY A 76 24.21 17.84 -13.43
C GLY A 76 24.26 17.00 -12.16
N GLN A 77 23.10 16.68 -11.57
CA GLN A 77 22.98 16.10 -10.24
C GLN A 77 22.68 14.58 -10.24
N TYR A 78 22.03 14.04 -11.27
CA TYR A 78 21.56 12.65 -11.29
C TYR A 78 22.02 11.87 -12.53
N ASP A 79 22.33 10.59 -12.32
CA ASP A 79 22.50 9.60 -13.39
C ASP A 79 21.19 8.81 -13.56
N ILE A 80 20.67 8.71 -14.78
CA ILE A 80 19.52 7.86 -15.11
C ILE A 80 19.99 6.41 -15.26
N LEU A 81 19.27 5.48 -14.63
CA LEU A 81 19.52 4.04 -14.68
C LEU A 81 18.36 3.32 -15.39
N GLU A 82 17.94 2.16 -14.88
CA GLU A 82 16.86 1.34 -15.44
C GLU A 82 15.48 2.01 -15.36
N GLU A 83 14.61 1.74 -16.33
CA GLU A 83 13.19 2.05 -16.27
C GLU A 83 12.52 1.15 -15.21
N LEU A 84 11.76 1.75 -14.29
CA LEU A 84 11.02 1.05 -13.25
C LEU A 84 9.58 0.77 -13.66
N GLY A 85 9.00 1.64 -14.48
CA GLY A 85 7.64 1.48 -14.97
C GLY A 85 7.20 2.63 -15.87
N LYS A 86 6.10 2.39 -16.58
CA LYS A 86 5.49 3.36 -17.49
C LYS A 86 3.98 3.38 -17.26
N GLY A 87 3.45 4.55 -16.91
CA GLY A 87 2.03 4.74 -16.62
C GLY A 87 1.40 5.83 -17.49
N ARG A 88 0.14 6.13 -17.19
CA ARG A 88 -0.64 7.20 -17.85
C ARG A 88 0.05 8.57 -17.75
N TYR A 89 0.71 8.83 -16.63
CA TYR A 89 1.27 10.13 -16.29
C TYR A 89 2.72 10.30 -16.72
N GLY A 90 3.38 9.26 -17.22
CA GLY A 90 4.80 9.36 -17.56
C GLY A 90 5.57 8.05 -17.46
N VAL A 91 6.89 8.18 -17.50
CA VAL A 91 7.83 7.07 -17.30
C VAL A 91 8.55 7.30 -15.98
N VAL A 92 8.78 6.24 -15.22
CA VAL A 92 9.54 6.28 -13.97
C VAL A 92 10.86 5.55 -14.19
N HIS A 93 11.98 6.20 -13.91
CA HIS A 93 13.30 5.59 -13.94
C HIS A 93 13.90 5.56 -12.54
N LYS A 94 14.75 4.58 -12.29
CA LYS A 94 15.67 4.66 -11.16
C LYS A 94 16.76 5.65 -11.51
N VAL A 95 17.15 6.48 -10.54
CA VAL A 95 18.24 7.43 -10.69
C VAL A 95 19.20 7.35 -9.52
N ARG A 96 20.43 7.81 -9.73
CA ARG A 96 21.45 7.91 -8.69
C ARG A 96 21.92 9.35 -8.54
N GLU A 97 21.80 9.91 -7.34
CA GLU A 97 22.38 11.24 -7.03
C GLU A 97 23.91 11.13 -7.08
N ARG A 98 24.56 11.94 -7.92
CA ARG A 98 26.01 11.86 -8.18
C ARG A 98 26.86 12.13 -6.95
N ARG A 99 26.43 13.07 -6.11
CA ARG A 99 27.19 13.51 -4.93
C ARG A 99 27.24 12.45 -3.84
N THR A 100 26.13 11.77 -3.59
CA THR A 100 25.96 10.86 -2.45
C THR A 100 25.99 9.39 -2.86
N GLY A 101 25.75 9.09 -4.14
CA GLY A 101 25.50 7.74 -4.63
C GLY A 101 24.12 7.17 -4.26
N GLN A 102 23.27 7.97 -3.60
CA GLN A 102 21.94 7.55 -3.16
C GLN A 102 21.01 7.29 -4.35
N ARG A 103 20.15 6.28 -4.22
CA ARG A 103 19.17 5.88 -5.24
C ARG A 103 17.82 6.54 -4.98
N PHE A 104 17.19 7.00 -6.05
CA PHE A 104 15.86 7.60 -6.08
C PHE A 104 15.06 7.05 -7.26
N ALA A 105 13.75 7.33 -7.27
CA ALA A 105 12.90 7.18 -8.45
C ALA A 105 12.66 8.55 -9.07
N ALA A 106 12.81 8.69 -10.39
CA ALA A 106 12.50 9.90 -11.14
C ALA A 106 11.26 9.66 -12.02
N LYS A 107 10.17 10.36 -11.72
CA LYS A 107 8.92 10.34 -12.52
C LYS A 107 8.97 11.50 -13.51
N PHE A 108 9.01 11.18 -14.80
CA PHE A 108 9.04 12.13 -15.91
C PHE A 108 7.61 12.38 -16.40
N VAL A 109 7.03 13.51 -16.00
CA VAL A 109 5.64 13.87 -16.32
C VAL A 109 5.62 14.79 -17.52
N ARG A 110 4.95 14.38 -18.60
CA ARG A 110 4.82 15.21 -19.81
C ARG A 110 3.88 16.37 -19.56
N CYS A 111 4.37 17.58 -19.81
CA CYS A 111 3.65 18.82 -19.59
C CYS A 111 3.54 19.59 -20.91
N ILE A 112 2.52 19.28 -21.71
CA ILE A 112 2.30 19.90 -23.02
C ILE A 112 1.51 21.20 -22.87
N LYS A 113 0.56 21.24 -21.93
CA LYS A 113 -0.32 22.39 -21.66
C LYS A 113 0.05 23.02 -20.31
N SER A 114 -0.26 24.30 -20.12
CA SER A 114 -0.10 24.99 -18.84
C SER A 114 -0.84 24.27 -17.71
N LYS A 115 -2.07 23.81 -17.99
CA LYS A 115 -2.88 23.04 -17.04
C LYS A 115 -2.23 21.73 -16.58
N ASP A 116 -1.40 21.10 -17.41
CA ASP A 116 -0.67 19.89 -17.00
C ASP A 116 0.41 20.25 -15.98
N ARG A 117 1.06 21.41 -16.14
CA ARG A 117 2.07 21.92 -15.20
C ARG A 117 1.47 22.32 -13.86
N GLU A 118 0.32 23.02 -13.90
CA GLU A 118 -0.44 23.40 -12.70
C GLU A 118 -0.75 22.17 -11.84
N LYS A 119 -1.21 21.07 -12.46
CA LYS A 119 -1.48 19.82 -11.74
C LYS A 119 -0.25 19.19 -11.10
N VAL A 120 0.89 19.20 -11.80
CA VAL A 120 2.13 18.66 -11.22
C VAL A 120 2.63 19.56 -10.08
N GLN A 121 2.44 20.87 -10.19
CA GLN A 121 2.74 21.80 -9.10
C GLN A 121 1.84 21.53 -7.87
N GLU A 122 0.54 21.31 -8.09
CA GLU A 122 -0.39 20.91 -7.02
C GLU A 122 0.05 19.60 -6.35
N GLU A 123 0.46 18.58 -7.13
CA GLU A 123 1.02 17.32 -6.61
C GLU A 123 2.27 17.56 -5.76
N VAL A 124 3.20 18.40 -6.23
CA VAL A 124 4.41 18.80 -5.47
C VAL A 124 4.04 19.51 -4.17
N ASP A 125 3.06 20.41 -4.19
CA ASP A 125 2.62 21.16 -3.00
C ASP A 125 1.97 20.23 -1.95
N ILE A 126 1.17 19.26 -2.41
CA ILE A 126 0.61 18.21 -1.54
C ILE A 126 1.73 17.35 -0.94
N MET A 127 2.67 16.87 -1.74
CA MET A 127 3.79 16.06 -1.23
C MET A 127 4.71 16.83 -0.28
N ASN A 128 4.84 18.15 -0.44
CA ASN A 128 5.55 19.01 0.51
C ASN A 128 4.85 19.13 1.86
N LEU A 129 3.52 19.18 1.85
CA LEU A 129 2.69 19.22 3.06
C LEU A 129 2.74 17.88 3.79
N LEU A 130 2.77 16.77 3.05
CA LEU A 130 2.62 15.43 3.60
C LEU A 130 3.96 14.74 3.94
N ARG A 131 4.33 14.75 5.22
CA ARG A 131 5.57 14.12 5.72
C ARG A 131 5.29 13.03 6.72
N HIS A 132 5.17 11.80 6.22
CA HIS A 132 4.81 10.65 7.04
C HIS A 132 5.51 9.37 6.57
N PRO A 133 5.91 8.45 7.48
CA PRO A 133 6.49 7.16 7.15
C PRO A 133 5.73 6.35 6.10
N LYS A 134 4.39 6.37 6.16
CA LYS A 134 3.51 5.60 5.27
C LYS A 134 3.23 6.28 3.93
N LEU A 135 3.82 7.46 3.68
CA LEU A 135 3.61 8.23 2.45
C LEU A 135 4.92 8.36 1.69
N LEU A 136 4.88 8.23 0.36
CA LEU A 136 6.04 8.44 -0.50
C LEU A 136 6.54 9.88 -0.37
N GLN A 137 7.86 10.05 -0.21
CA GLN A 137 8.47 11.37 0.00
C GLN A 137 9.09 11.93 -1.29
N LEU A 138 8.94 13.24 -1.49
CA LEU A 138 9.56 13.99 -2.58
C LEU A 138 10.91 14.57 -2.14
N ALA A 139 11.95 14.36 -2.94
CA ALA A 139 13.31 14.81 -2.66
C ALA A 139 13.71 16.07 -3.44
N ALA A 140 13.24 16.20 -4.69
CA ALA A 140 13.48 17.34 -5.57
C ALA A 140 12.47 17.32 -6.74
N ALA A 141 12.32 18.43 -7.45
CA ALA A 141 11.53 18.50 -8.67
C ALA A 141 12.17 19.48 -9.66
N PHE A 142 12.17 19.13 -10.94
CA PHE A 142 12.83 19.88 -11.99
C PHE A 142 11.86 20.21 -13.13
N ASP A 143 11.81 21.48 -13.51
CA ASP A 143 10.95 21.98 -14.57
C ASP A 143 11.72 22.19 -15.86
N GLY A 144 11.34 21.45 -16.90
CA GLY A 144 11.86 21.57 -18.26
C GLY A 144 10.82 22.05 -19.26
N PRO A 145 11.19 22.33 -20.53
CA PRO A 145 10.28 22.93 -21.50
C PRO A 145 9.06 22.08 -21.88
N ARG A 146 9.14 20.75 -21.73
CA ARG A 146 8.08 19.80 -22.15
C ARG A 146 7.68 18.79 -21.07
N GLU A 147 8.36 18.79 -19.94
CA GLU A 147 8.13 17.83 -18.86
C GLU A 147 8.62 18.39 -17.54
N ILE A 148 8.06 17.86 -16.45
CA ILE A 148 8.53 18.06 -15.09
C ILE A 148 9.05 16.70 -14.59
N VAL A 149 10.23 16.71 -13.96
CA VAL A 149 10.87 15.53 -13.40
C VAL A 149 10.79 15.58 -11.87
N MET A 150 10.06 14.65 -11.27
CA MET A 150 9.93 14.54 -9.82
C MET A 150 10.89 13.46 -9.29
N ILE A 151 11.79 13.83 -8.38
CA ILE A 151 12.70 12.91 -7.69
C ILE A 151 12.07 12.49 -6.38
N MET A 152 11.76 11.21 -6.26
CA MET A 152 11.04 10.61 -5.15
C MET A 152 11.87 9.52 -4.48
N GLU A 153 11.49 9.18 -3.27
CA GLU A 153 12.02 8.00 -2.57
C GLU A 153 11.99 6.74 -3.46
N TYR A 154 13.11 6.01 -3.49
CA TYR A 154 13.16 4.74 -4.19
C TYR A 154 12.64 3.62 -3.29
N ILE A 155 11.52 3.03 -3.68
CA ILE A 155 10.93 1.88 -3.00
C ILE A 155 11.24 0.61 -3.80
N SER A 156 11.64 -0.46 -3.11
CA SER A 156 12.17 -1.68 -3.76
C SER A 156 11.32 -2.93 -3.55
N GLY A 157 10.29 -2.87 -2.71
CA GLY A 157 9.47 -4.04 -2.37
C GLY A 157 8.43 -4.43 -3.41
N GLY A 158 8.07 -3.52 -4.33
CA GLY A 158 7.02 -3.76 -5.32
C GLY A 158 5.61 -3.62 -4.72
N GLU A 159 4.60 -3.73 -5.57
CA GLU A 159 3.20 -3.55 -5.19
C GLU A 159 2.78 -4.56 -4.11
N LEU A 160 2.04 -4.10 -3.10
CA LEU A 160 1.59 -4.95 -1.98
C LEU A 160 0.84 -6.18 -2.47
N PHE A 161 -0.06 -6.00 -3.45
CA PHE A 161 -0.90 -7.07 -3.96
C PHE A 161 -0.08 -8.14 -4.69
N GLU A 162 0.97 -7.74 -5.43
CA GLU A 162 1.90 -8.70 -6.03
C GLU A 162 2.73 -9.45 -4.97
N ARG A 163 3.11 -8.74 -3.89
CA ARG A 163 3.91 -9.32 -2.80
C ARG A 163 3.17 -10.43 -2.07
N VAL A 164 1.88 -10.22 -1.75
CA VAL A 164 1.10 -11.17 -0.94
C VAL A 164 0.71 -12.45 -1.69
N VAL A 165 0.75 -12.41 -3.03
CA VAL A 165 0.50 -13.60 -3.87
C VAL A 165 1.77 -14.33 -4.30
N ALA A 166 2.95 -13.83 -3.95
CA ALA A 166 4.22 -14.47 -4.27
C ALA A 166 4.30 -15.86 -3.62
N ASP A 167 4.95 -16.81 -4.30
CA ASP A 167 5.04 -18.20 -3.83
C ASP A 167 5.84 -18.35 -2.52
N ASP A 168 6.66 -17.34 -2.18
CA ASP A 168 7.41 -17.24 -0.93
C ASP A 168 6.66 -16.50 0.19
N PHE A 169 5.40 -16.11 -0.05
CA PHE A 169 4.54 -15.47 0.95
C PHE A 169 3.38 -16.37 1.33
N THR A 170 3.05 -16.40 2.62
CA THR A 170 1.82 -17.01 3.12
C THR A 170 0.97 -15.91 3.71
N LEU A 171 -0.02 -15.44 2.95
CA LEU A 171 -0.93 -14.40 3.41
C LEU A 171 -1.83 -14.94 4.54
N THR A 172 -1.86 -14.20 5.64
CA THR A 172 -2.72 -14.48 6.78
C THR A 172 -3.56 -13.26 7.12
N GLU A 173 -4.64 -13.46 7.86
CA GLU A 173 -5.47 -12.33 8.30
C GLU A 173 -4.68 -11.35 9.19
N LYS A 174 -3.70 -11.85 9.96
CA LYS A 174 -2.78 -11.01 10.74
C LYS A 174 -1.96 -10.08 9.84
N ASP A 175 -1.48 -10.57 8.71
CA ASP A 175 -0.74 -9.73 7.75
C ASP A 175 -1.67 -8.66 7.16
N CYS A 176 -2.92 -9.01 6.86
CA CYS A 176 -3.93 -8.05 6.40
C CYS A 176 -4.15 -6.93 7.42
N ILE A 177 -4.23 -7.24 8.72
CA ILE A 177 -4.31 -6.23 9.77
C ILE A 177 -3.08 -5.33 9.75
N LEU A 178 -1.87 -5.90 9.69
CA LEU A 178 -0.64 -5.11 9.64
C LEU A 178 -0.60 -4.15 8.45
N PHE A 179 -1.07 -4.59 7.28
CA PHE A 179 -1.15 -3.73 6.10
C PHE A 179 -2.25 -2.67 6.22
N MET A 180 -3.44 -3.06 6.68
CA MET A 180 -4.57 -2.15 6.82
C MET A 180 -4.35 -1.09 7.90
N SER A 181 -3.73 -1.42 9.03
CA SER A 181 -3.34 -0.43 10.05
C SER A 181 -2.42 0.63 9.46
N GLN A 182 -1.41 0.23 8.68
CA GLN A 182 -0.49 1.19 8.04
C GLN A 182 -1.16 2.05 6.95
N ILE A 183 -2.13 1.47 6.22
CA ILE A 183 -2.95 2.24 5.27
C ILE A 183 -3.77 3.28 6.04
N CYS A 184 -4.44 2.88 7.12
CA CYS A 184 -5.20 3.77 7.97
C CYS A 184 -4.33 4.87 8.61
N GLU A 185 -3.13 4.56 9.11
CA GLU A 185 -2.17 5.56 9.61
C GLU A 185 -1.77 6.58 8.54
N GLY A 186 -1.51 6.12 7.31
CA GLY A 186 -1.20 7.01 6.19
C GLY A 186 -2.36 7.93 5.83
N VAL A 187 -3.58 7.38 5.81
CA VAL A 187 -4.82 8.11 5.49
C VAL A 187 -5.21 9.08 6.60
N GLU A 188 -5.11 8.67 7.87
CA GLU A 188 -5.36 9.52 9.04
C GLU A 188 -4.49 10.78 8.98
N TYR A 189 -3.19 10.62 8.74
CA TYR A 189 -2.27 11.75 8.62
C TYR A 189 -2.64 12.69 7.46
N MET A 190 -3.08 12.15 6.31
CA MET A 190 -3.57 12.98 5.20
C MET A 190 -4.82 13.77 5.62
N HIS A 191 -5.77 13.11 6.28
CA HIS A 191 -7.04 13.69 6.71
C HIS A 191 -6.87 14.76 7.78
N GLU A 192 -5.95 14.58 8.73
CA GLU A 192 -5.57 15.61 9.71
C GLU A 192 -5.00 16.89 9.06
N ASN A 193 -4.41 16.75 7.87
CA ASN A 193 -3.91 17.86 7.05
C ASN A 193 -4.94 18.38 6.02
N TYR A 194 -6.20 17.92 6.12
CA TYR A 194 -7.29 18.21 5.19
C TYR A 194 -6.97 17.83 3.73
N VAL A 195 -6.17 16.78 3.54
CA VAL A 195 -5.87 16.23 2.22
C VAL A 195 -6.64 14.93 2.01
N VAL A 196 -7.33 14.82 0.88
CA VAL A 196 -7.95 13.57 0.42
C VAL A 196 -7.15 12.97 -0.71
N HIS A 197 -7.03 11.64 -0.75
CA HIS A 197 -6.22 10.92 -1.73
C HIS A 197 -6.97 10.70 -3.05
N LEU A 198 -8.24 10.30 -3.00
CA LEU A 198 -9.15 10.09 -4.14
C LEU A 198 -8.75 9.00 -5.17
N ASP A 199 -7.70 8.23 -4.90
CA ASP A 199 -7.22 7.15 -5.79
C ASP A 199 -6.54 6.04 -4.98
N LEU A 200 -7.06 5.72 -3.79
CA LEU A 200 -6.59 4.58 -3.02
C LEU A 200 -7.02 3.29 -3.70
N LYS A 201 -6.04 2.52 -4.16
CA LYS A 201 -6.22 1.26 -4.89
C LYS A 201 -4.96 0.39 -4.78
N PRO A 202 -5.05 -0.90 -5.10
CA PRO A 202 -3.93 -1.85 -5.03
C PRO A 202 -2.61 -1.35 -5.64
N GLU A 203 -2.64 -0.69 -6.80
CA GLU A 203 -1.43 -0.22 -7.49
C GLU A 203 -0.73 0.93 -6.77
N ASN A 204 -1.45 1.66 -5.92
CA ASN A 204 -0.93 2.83 -5.21
C ASN A 204 -0.42 2.49 -3.81
N ILE A 205 -0.26 1.19 -3.50
CA ILE A 205 0.25 0.69 -2.21
C ILE A 205 1.46 -0.21 -2.48
N MET A 206 2.64 0.22 -2.03
CA MET A 206 3.91 -0.48 -2.28
C MET A 206 4.55 -0.95 -0.98
N CYS A 207 5.11 -2.16 -0.97
CA CYS A 207 5.97 -2.62 0.13
C CYS A 207 7.32 -1.88 0.08
N TYR A 208 7.82 -1.44 1.23
CA TYR A 208 9.08 -0.68 1.32
C TYR A 208 10.27 -1.51 0.79
N THR A 209 10.38 -2.75 1.27
CA THR A 209 11.29 -3.79 0.77
C THR A 209 10.52 -5.08 0.47
N ARG A 210 11.15 -6.05 -0.21
CA ARG A 210 10.50 -7.33 -0.52
C ARG A 210 10.25 -8.19 0.71
N THR A 211 10.95 -7.96 1.81
CA THR A 211 10.88 -8.81 3.00
C THR A 211 10.15 -8.16 4.17
N SER A 212 9.97 -6.83 4.14
CA SER A 212 9.29 -6.07 5.19
C SER A 212 7.77 -6.09 5.01
N HIS A 213 7.03 -6.04 6.11
CA HIS A 213 5.59 -5.74 6.10
C HIS A 213 5.29 -4.24 6.02
N GLN A 214 6.33 -3.40 5.93
CA GLN A 214 6.17 -1.95 5.81
C GLN A 214 5.63 -1.56 4.44
N ILE A 215 4.63 -0.68 4.42
CA ILE A 215 4.05 -0.15 3.18
C ILE A 215 4.21 1.36 3.06
N LYS A 216 4.05 1.84 1.84
CA LYS A 216 3.86 3.26 1.51
C LYS A 216 2.75 3.43 0.49
N LEU A 217 2.00 4.51 0.65
CA LEU A 217 1.12 5.07 -0.37
C LEU A 217 1.96 5.93 -1.32
N ILE A 218 1.84 5.71 -2.63
CA ILE A 218 2.84 6.16 -3.61
C ILE A 218 2.37 7.13 -4.69
N ASP A 219 1.08 7.42 -4.83
CA ASP A 219 0.57 8.28 -5.91
C ASP A 219 -0.40 9.33 -5.37
N PHE A 220 -0.01 10.59 -5.47
CA PHE A 220 -0.81 11.74 -5.02
C PHE A 220 -1.34 12.58 -6.18
N GLY A 221 -1.27 12.08 -7.42
CA GLY A 221 -1.63 12.86 -8.62
C GLY A 221 -3.11 13.24 -8.73
N LEU A 222 -4.00 12.64 -7.92
CA LEU A 222 -5.41 13.01 -7.78
C LEU A 222 -5.76 13.59 -6.42
N ALA A 223 -4.79 13.67 -5.50
CA ALA A 223 -5.01 14.15 -4.16
C ALA A 223 -5.36 15.64 -4.16
N GLN A 224 -6.20 16.06 -3.21
CA GLN A 224 -6.64 17.45 -3.10
C GLN A 224 -6.66 17.91 -1.66
N LYS A 225 -6.22 19.15 -1.44
CA LYS A 225 -6.43 19.83 -0.17
C LYS A 225 -7.83 20.41 -0.15
N LEU A 226 -8.65 19.97 0.79
CA LEU A 226 -10.01 20.46 0.97
C LEU A 226 -10.00 21.78 1.73
N ASP A 227 -10.82 22.71 1.27
CA ASP A 227 -11.24 23.89 2.03
C ASP A 227 -12.61 23.59 2.64
N PRO A 228 -12.77 23.56 3.98
CA PRO A 228 -14.06 23.31 4.63
C PRO A 228 -15.18 24.27 4.21
N SER A 229 -14.83 25.45 3.67
CA SER A 229 -15.80 26.45 3.21
C SER A 229 -16.29 26.23 1.78
N THR A 230 -15.61 25.39 0.99
CA THR A 230 -15.88 25.23 -0.44
C THR A 230 -16.15 23.76 -0.79
N PRO A 231 -17.38 23.41 -1.20
CA PRO A 231 -17.67 22.05 -1.62
C PRO A 231 -16.95 21.72 -2.94
N VAL A 232 -16.19 20.63 -2.94
CA VAL A 232 -15.47 20.13 -4.12
C VAL A 232 -16.23 18.95 -4.71
N ARG A 233 -16.31 18.88 -6.05
CA ARG A 233 -16.92 17.75 -6.79
C ARG A 233 -15.98 17.29 -7.87
N VAL A 234 -15.91 15.99 -8.08
CA VAL A 234 -14.98 15.35 -9.03
C VAL A 234 -15.69 14.23 -9.79
N LEU A 235 -15.17 13.86 -10.95
CA LEU A 235 -15.65 12.75 -11.80
C LEU A 235 -14.45 12.04 -12.43
N PHE A 236 -13.59 11.50 -11.59
CA PHE A 236 -12.42 10.73 -12.00
C PHE A 236 -12.20 9.57 -11.01
N GLY A 237 -11.32 8.64 -11.38
CA GLY A 237 -10.98 7.47 -10.59
C GLY A 237 -11.17 6.17 -11.37
N THR A 238 -10.93 5.05 -10.71
CA THR A 238 -11.17 3.71 -11.28
C THR A 238 -12.56 3.23 -10.83
N PRO A 239 -13.49 2.90 -11.74
CA PRO A 239 -14.89 2.62 -11.40
C PRO A 239 -15.11 1.79 -10.14
N GLU A 240 -14.41 0.67 -10.00
CA GLU A 240 -14.54 -0.28 -8.88
C GLU A 240 -14.16 0.28 -7.49
N PHE A 241 -13.46 1.43 -7.42
CA PHE A 241 -12.93 2.04 -6.20
C PHE A 241 -13.55 3.40 -5.88
N ILE A 242 -14.34 3.94 -6.81
CA ILE A 242 -14.97 5.25 -6.65
C ILE A 242 -16.14 5.14 -5.65
N PRO A 243 -16.26 6.05 -4.67
CA PRO A 243 -17.37 6.06 -3.74
C PRO A 243 -18.70 6.57 -4.35
N PRO A 244 -19.86 6.21 -3.79
CA PRO A 244 -21.18 6.58 -4.30
C PRO A 244 -21.39 8.08 -4.53
N GLU A 245 -20.88 8.94 -3.65
CA GLU A 245 -21.03 10.40 -3.75
C GLU A 245 -20.36 10.97 -5.02
N ILE A 246 -19.26 10.37 -5.50
CA ILE A 246 -18.61 10.82 -6.74
C ILE A 246 -19.48 10.45 -7.95
N ILE A 247 -20.07 9.25 -7.96
CA ILE A 247 -21.00 8.81 -9.03
C ILE A 247 -22.25 9.72 -9.05
N ASN A 248 -22.77 10.07 -7.88
CA ASN A 248 -23.94 10.94 -7.73
C ASN A 248 -23.62 12.44 -7.93
N TYR A 249 -22.36 12.80 -8.19
CA TYR A 249 -21.88 14.17 -8.31
C TYR A 249 -22.15 15.04 -7.07
N GLU A 250 -22.10 14.41 -5.90
CA GLU A 250 -22.18 15.02 -4.59
C GLU A 250 -20.79 15.53 -4.15
N PRO A 251 -20.72 16.47 -3.18
CA PRO A 251 -19.44 16.94 -2.69
C PRO A 251 -18.61 15.80 -2.06
N ILE A 252 -17.33 15.73 -2.37
CA ILE A 252 -16.39 14.81 -1.71
C ILE A 252 -16.01 15.30 -0.32
N GLY A 253 -15.48 14.38 0.49
CA GLY A 253 -14.93 14.66 1.82
C GLY A 253 -13.83 13.66 2.16
N VAL A 254 -13.28 13.75 3.38
CA VAL A 254 -12.29 12.76 3.87
C VAL A 254 -12.87 11.35 3.93
N GLU A 255 -14.18 11.27 4.14
CA GLU A 255 -14.97 10.04 4.14
C GLU A 255 -15.00 9.34 2.78
N SER A 256 -14.68 10.05 1.69
CA SER A 256 -14.59 9.48 0.35
C SER A 256 -13.41 8.52 0.21
N ASP A 257 -12.30 8.78 0.90
CA ASP A 257 -11.17 7.83 0.94
C ASP A 257 -11.53 6.57 1.75
N MET A 258 -12.36 6.70 2.77
CA MET A 258 -12.72 5.59 3.67
C MET A 258 -13.51 4.48 2.96
N TRP A 259 -14.30 4.83 1.95
CA TRP A 259 -14.88 3.84 1.02
C TRP A 259 -13.78 3.03 0.32
N SER A 260 -12.77 3.71 -0.22
CA SER A 260 -11.66 3.07 -0.93
C SER A 260 -10.84 2.18 0.00
N VAL A 261 -10.66 2.57 1.27
CA VAL A 261 -10.06 1.72 2.32
C VAL A 261 -10.88 0.43 2.50
N GLY A 262 -12.21 0.53 2.56
CA GLY A 262 -13.11 -0.62 2.63
C GLY A 262 -12.97 -1.55 1.42
N VAL A 263 -12.91 -0.99 0.20
CA VAL A 263 -12.71 -1.78 -1.03
C VAL A 263 -11.34 -2.47 -1.02
N VAL A 264 -10.27 -1.76 -0.67
CA VAL A 264 -8.92 -2.34 -0.56
C VAL A 264 -8.90 -3.49 0.45
N CYS A 265 -9.55 -3.34 1.61
CA CYS A 265 -9.64 -4.40 2.62
C CYS A 265 -10.38 -5.64 2.10
N TYR A 266 -11.54 -5.44 1.45
CA TYR A 266 -12.33 -6.51 0.84
C TYR A 266 -11.50 -7.31 -0.16
N VAL A 267 -10.80 -6.61 -1.07
CA VAL A 267 -9.96 -7.24 -2.09
C VAL A 267 -8.76 -7.95 -1.45
N LEU A 268 -8.10 -7.34 -0.47
CA LEU A 268 -6.91 -7.92 0.17
C LEU A 268 -7.24 -9.24 0.88
N LEU A 269 -8.39 -9.32 1.54
CA LEU A 269 -8.82 -10.51 2.27
C LEU A 269 -9.32 -11.63 1.35
N SER A 270 -10.04 -11.31 0.29
CA SER A 270 -10.78 -12.30 -0.52
C SER A 270 -10.25 -12.51 -1.94
N GLY A 271 -9.55 -11.52 -2.49
CA GLY A 271 -9.21 -11.47 -3.91
C GLY A 271 -10.37 -11.17 -4.85
N LEU A 272 -11.51 -10.72 -4.32
CA LEU A 272 -12.70 -10.34 -5.07
C LEU A 272 -12.89 -8.83 -5.06
N SER A 273 -13.57 -8.31 -6.07
CA SER A 273 -13.96 -6.89 -6.12
C SER A 273 -15.42 -6.77 -5.67
N PRO A 274 -15.73 -5.98 -4.61
CA PRO A 274 -17.05 -6.01 -3.97
C PRO A 274 -18.19 -5.52 -4.87
N PHE A 275 -17.89 -4.65 -5.86
CA PHE A 275 -18.92 -4.01 -6.67
C PHE A 275 -18.80 -4.29 -8.17
N MET A 276 -17.83 -5.11 -8.60
CA MET A 276 -17.60 -5.37 -10.01
C MET A 276 -18.79 -6.10 -10.64
N GLY A 277 -19.44 -5.47 -11.62
CA GLY A 277 -20.42 -6.10 -12.49
C GLY A 277 -19.83 -6.55 -13.83
N ASP A 278 -20.68 -7.04 -14.74
CA ASP A 278 -20.29 -7.45 -16.09
C ASP A 278 -19.90 -6.25 -16.97
N ASN A 279 -20.32 -5.05 -16.59
CA ASN A 279 -20.02 -3.79 -17.28
C ASN A 279 -20.05 -2.59 -16.31
N ASP A 280 -19.54 -1.44 -16.76
CA ASP A 280 -19.46 -0.22 -15.95
C ASP A 280 -20.82 0.23 -15.38
N ALA A 281 -21.91 0.08 -16.13
CA ALA A 281 -23.23 0.49 -15.66
C ALA A 281 -23.73 -0.38 -14.50
N GLU A 282 -23.45 -1.68 -14.55
CA GLU A 282 -23.73 -2.60 -13.44
C GLU A 282 -22.82 -2.31 -12.25
N THR A 283 -21.52 -2.10 -12.47
CA THR A 283 -20.58 -1.72 -11.41
C THR A 283 -21.04 -0.45 -10.69
N PHE A 284 -21.43 0.60 -11.44
CA PHE A 284 -21.97 1.82 -10.84
C PHE A 284 -23.30 1.60 -10.13
N ALA A 285 -24.17 0.72 -10.63
CA ALA A 285 -25.42 0.38 -9.96
C ALA A 285 -25.17 -0.33 -8.62
N ASN A 286 -24.18 -1.21 -8.55
CA ASN A 286 -23.78 -1.90 -7.31
C ASN A 286 -23.20 -0.91 -6.30
N ILE A 287 -22.28 -0.03 -6.73
CA ILE A 287 -21.73 1.04 -5.87
C ILE A 287 -22.84 1.94 -5.33
N THR A 288 -23.73 2.44 -6.19
CA THR A 288 -24.79 3.40 -5.81
C THR A 288 -25.81 2.80 -4.82
N ARG A 289 -25.96 1.48 -4.84
CA ARG A 289 -26.80 0.71 -3.92
C ARG A 289 -26.03 0.20 -2.69
N ALA A 290 -24.70 0.32 -2.68
CA ALA A 290 -23.81 -0.39 -1.76
C ALA A 290 -24.15 -1.90 -1.70
N ASP A 291 -24.32 -2.50 -2.88
CA ASP A 291 -24.73 -3.89 -3.08
C ASP A 291 -23.49 -4.78 -3.17
N TYR A 292 -23.16 -5.45 -2.07
CA TYR A 292 -22.07 -6.41 -1.94
C TYR A 292 -22.42 -7.42 -0.84
N ASP A 293 -21.76 -8.59 -0.85
CA ASP A 293 -21.97 -9.64 0.14
C ASP A 293 -20.65 -10.31 0.56
N PHE A 294 -20.78 -11.31 1.43
CA PHE A 294 -19.68 -12.16 1.90
C PHE A 294 -20.01 -13.65 1.71
N ASP A 295 -20.83 -13.97 0.70
CA ASP A 295 -21.40 -15.33 0.50
C ASP A 295 -20.43 -16.25 -0.26
N ASP A 296 -19.43 -15.68 -0.92
CA ASP A 296 -18.38 -16.45 -1.60
C ASP A 296 -17.48 -17.20 -0.60
N GLU A 297 -17.11 -18.45 -0.94
CA GLU A 297 -16.27 -19.36 -0.14
C GLU A 297 -14.94 -18.74 0.36
N ALA A 298 -14.42 -17.69 -0.31
CA ALA A 298 -13.24 -16.97 0.13
C ALA A 298 -13.43 -16.33 1.52
N PHE A 299 -14.68 -16.05 1.91
CA PHE A 299 -15.05 -15.47 3.19
C PHE A 299 -15.32 -16.48 4.30
N ASP A 300 -15.29 -17.79 4.02
CA ASP A 300 -15.56 -18.83 5.03
C ASP A 300 -14.53 -18.82 6.15
N ALA A 301 -13.27 -18.53 5.81
CA ALA A 301 -12.14 -18.50 6.76
C ALA A 301 -11.91 -17.11 7.38
N ILE A 302 -12.56 -16.06 6.87
CA ILE A 302 -12.35 -14.67 7.30
C ILE A 302 -13.17 -14.39 8.57
N SER A 303 -12.54 -13.77 9.58
CA SER A 303 -13.18 -13.46 10.86
C SER A 303 -14.42 -12.57 10.71
N GLN A 304 -15.30 -12.63 11.72
CA GLN A 304 -16.48 -11.77 11.74
C GLN A 304 -16.09 -10.30 11.98
N GLU A 305 -15.03 -10.07 12.73
CA GLU A 305 -14.45 -8.76 13.01
C GLU A 305 -13.93 -8.09 11.73
N ALA A 306 -13.29 -8.84 10.83
CA ALA A 306 -12.87 -8.34 9.52
C ALA A 306 -14.08 -7.94 8.65
N LYS A 307 -15.11 -8.78 8.63
CA LYS A 307 -16.35 -8.49 7.90
C LYS A 307 -17.07 -7.27 8.49
N ASP A 308 -17.07 -7.11 9.81
CA ASP A 308 -17.62 -5.95 10.51
C ASP A 308 -16.87 -4.67 10.16
N PHE A 309 -15.53 -4.72 10.14
CA PHE A 309 -14.69 -3.60 9.70
C PHE A 309 -15.03 -3.13 8.28
N ILE A 310 -15.20 -4.08 7.34
CA ILE A 310 -15.61 -3.76 5.96
C ILE A 310 -17.01 -3.13 5.95
N ARG A 311 -17.97 -3.69 6.70
CA ARG A 311 -19.35 -3.16 6.77
C ARG A 311 -19.39 -1.74 7.30
N ALA A 312 -18.50 -1.38 8.22
CA ALA A 312 -18.40 -0.05 8.81
C ALA A 312 -17.80 1.00 7.85
N LEU A 313 -17.24 0.57 6.70
CA LEU A 313 -16.65 1.44 5.68
C LEU A 313 -17.44 1.48 4.37
N LEU A 314 -17.97 0.34 3.92
CA LEU A 314 -18.76 0.22 2.69
C LEU A 314 -20.24 0.57 2.94
N ILE A 315 -20.46 1.80 3.43
CA ILE A 315 -21.77 2.37 3.71
C ILE A 315 -22.05 3.49 2.70
N LYS A 316 -23.30 3.55 2.22
CA LYS A 316 -23.74 4.56 1.25
C LYS A 316 -23.61 5.98 1.80
N GLY A 317 -24.14 6.25 2.99
CA GLY A 317 -23.97 7.54 3.67
C GLY A 317 -22.51 7.72 4.07
N LYS A 318 -21.83 8.70 3.47
CA LYS A 318 -20.39 8.90 3.71
C LYS A 318 -20.11 9.31 5.15
N GLU A 319 -21.02 10.07 5.77
CA GLU A 319 -20.93 10.52 7.16
C GLU A 319 -21.11 9.40 8.19
N GLU A 320 -21.59 8.23 7.75
CA GLU A 320 -21.77 7.04 8.60
C GLU A 320 -20.55 6.12 8.56
N ARG A 321 -19.60 6.35 7.65
CA ARG A 321 -18.39 5.55 7.53
C ARG A 321 -17.44 5.87 8.68
N LEU A 322 -16.74 4.85 9.18
CA LEU A 322 -15.64 5.08 10.12
C LEU A 322 -14.58 6.01 9.50
N THR A 323 -14.08 6.93 10.32
CA THR A 323 -12.86 7.69 10.01
C THR A 323 -11.63 6.80 10.11
N ALA A 324 -10.49 7.24 9.57
CA ALA A 324 -9.23 6.50 9.67
C ALA A 324 -8.79 6.28 11.13
N SER A 325 -9.03 7.26 12.01
CA SER A 325 -8.72 7.15 13.45
C SER A 325 -9.60 6.11 14.14
N GLU A 326 -10.91 6.09 13.83
CA GLU A 326 -11.83 5.09 14.36
C GLU A 326 -11.51 3.70 13.81
N CYS A 327 -11.03 3.58 12.57
CA CYS A 327 -10.56 2.32 12.00
C CYS A 327 -9.41 1.73 12.83
N LEU A 328 -8.42 2.54 13.21
CA LEU A 328 -7.29 2.09 14.03
C LEU A 328 -7.71 1.59 15.42
N GLN A 329 -8.84 2.08 15.92
CA GLN A 329 -9.43 1.65 17.20
C GLN A 329 -10.43 0.49 17.04
N HIS A 330 -10.78 0.13 15.81
CA HIS A 330 -11.74 -0.93 15.54
C HIS A 330 -11.24 -2.27 16.09
N ALA A 331 -12.14 -3.08 16.63
CA ALA A 331 -11.82 -4.36 17.27
C ALA A 331 -10.99 -5.28 16.38
N TRP A 332 -11.15 -5.20 15.05
CA TRP A 332 -10.35 -5.95 14.09
C TRP A 332 -8.89 -5.51 14.02
N LEU A 333 -8.60 -4.19 13.96
CA LEU A 333 -7.22 -3.68 13.86
C LEU A 333 -6.52 -3.58 15.22
N ALA A 334 -7.26 -3.32 16.29
CA ALA A 334 -6.74 -3.15 17.64
C ALA A 334 -6.43 -4.48 18.38
N GLN A 335 -6.46 -5.62 17.69
CA GLN A 335 -6.18 -6.92 18.29
C GLN A 335 -4.73 -7.03 18.77
N HIS A 336 -4.51 -7.56 19.98
CA HIS A 336 -3.17 -7.94 20.42
C HIS A 336 -2.64 -9.07 19.54
N HIS A 337 -1.54 -8.79 18.81
CA HIS A 337 -0.93 -9.68 17.82
C HIS A 337 -0.52 -11.07 18.34
N ASP A 338 -0.42 -11.26 19.65
CA ASP A 338 -0.04 -12.51 20.32
C ASP A 338 -1.22 -13.49 20.46
N ASN A 339 -2.47 -13.00 20.42
CA ASN A 339 -3.67 -13.84 20.58
C ASN A 339 -4.36 -14.15 19.24
N MET A 340 -3.79 -13.70 18.13
CA MET A 340 -4.38 -13.84 16.81
C MET A 340 -4.20 -15.24 16.24
N SER A 341 -5.30 -15.85 15.78
CA SER A 341 -5.23 -17.04 14.93
C SER A 341 -4.56 -16.68 13.61
N CYS A 342 -3.48 -17.38 13.28
CA CYS A 342 -2.78 -17.25 12.00
C CYS A 342 -3.55 -18.00 10.90
N VAL A 343 -4.77 -17.52 10.59
CA VAL A 343 -5.61 -18.12 9.55
C VAL A 343 -4.99 -17.79 8.20
N LYS A 344 -4.54 -18.83 7.50
CA LYS A 344 -4.04 -18.72 6.13
C LYS A 344 -5.20 -18.40 5.19
N LEU A 345 -5.05 -17.34 4.41
CA LEU A 345 -6.00 -16.95 3.39
C LEU A 345 -5.62 -17.55 2.03
N SER A 346 -6.62 -17.91 1.23
CA SER A 346 -6.37 -18.37 -0.15
C SER A 346 -6.02 -17.18 -1.03
N THR A 347 -4.93 -17.28 -1.79
CA THR A 347 -4.47 -16.23 -2.70
C THR A 347 -4.89 -16.46 -4.15
N ASP A 348 -5.61 -17.55 -4.46
CA ASP A 348 -5.94 -17.93 -5.83
C ASP A 348 -6.84 -16.90 -6.55
N LYS A 349 -7.86 -16.38 -5.85
CA LYS A 349 -8.73 -15.33 -6.40
C LYS A 349 -7.99 -14.01 -6.52
N LEU A 350 -7.10 -13.70 -5.56
CA LEU A 350 -6.27 -12.50 -5.59
C LEU A 350 -5.28 -12.52 -6.77
N LYS A 351 -4.67 -13.68 -7.06
CA LYS A 351 -3.84 -13.89 -8.27
C LYS A 351 -4.63 -13.58 -9.55
N LYS A 352 -5.87 -14.07 -9.65
CA LYS A 352 -6.76 -13.80 -10.81
C LYS A 352 -7.13 -12.32 -10.91
N PHE A 353 -7.43 -11.67 -9.79
CA PHE A 353 -7.74 -10.24 -9.72
C PHE A 353 -6.57 -9.39 -10.25
N ILE A 354 -5.34 -9.65 -9.78
CA ILE A 354 -4.14 -8.92 -10.23
C ILE A 354 -3.90 -9.13 -11.73
N ILE A 355 -4.00 -10.37 -12.21
CA ILE A 355 -3.85 -10.66 -13.64
C ILE A 355 -4.87 -9.86 -14.44
N ARG A 356 -6.15 -9.90 -14.07
CA ARG A 356 -7.22 -9.16 -14.77
C ARG A 356 -6.88 -7.67 -14.90
N ARG A 357 -6.40 -7.04 -13.83
CA ARG A 357 -6.06 -5.61 -13.81
C ARG A 357 -4.85 -5.26 -14.68
N LYS A 358 -3.89 -6.16 -14.85
CA LYS A 358 -2.76 -5.93 -15.77
C LYS A 358 -3.14 -5.90 -17.25
N TRP A 359 -4.31 -6.47 -17.61
CA TRP A 359 -4.79 -6.52 -19.00
C TRP A 359 -5.91 -5.50 -19.31
N GLN A 360 -6.40 -4.78 -18.30
CA GLN A 360 -7.30 -3.62 -18.46
C GLN A 360 -6.46 -2.35 -18.64
#